data_AF-I3EK20-F1
#
_entry.id   AF-I3EK20-F1
#
_cell.length_a   1.000
_cell.length_b   1.000
_cell.length_c   1.000
_cell.angle_alpha   90.00
_cell.angle_beta   90.00
_cell.angle_gamma   90.00
#
_symmetry.space_group_name_H-M   'P 1'
#
loop_
_entity.id
_entity.type
_entity.pdbx_description
1 polymer ?
#
loop_
_entity_poly.entity_id
_entity_poly.type
_entity_poly.pdbx_seq_one_letter_code
_entity_poly.pdbx_strand_id
1 'polypeptide(L)'
;MENRRPIRIQKKEEIFRIKETAQPVDNSAAAGSTNSINTNKEEDSDETTASDALSTEEEDEVAAKKQKTPHLLKYATFYWSAIMCIIIGYLFHCVNHKCETNIKTMAQANHILTEKINQLESLLHSKHREIDVADYLEGARIIHDLTTDSFVKKGWLNSVKGLGAEVAIDRVCTKYHCYSFKGSEGKLAIAFKNEKVIRKIGIIHPSYDNKSSAMKSFFVDCIVNNNHVCMGEFEYEVPGDAFQQFLIPPTKCTGIVFRIKSNHGKKEYTCIYKVYAFE
;
A
#
# COMPACT_ATOMS: atom_id res chain seq x y z
N MET A 1 20.75 27.45 -37.63
CA MET A 1 21.23 26.16 -37.08
C MET A 1 22.05 26.49 -35.85
N GLU A 2 21.42 26.42 -34.67
CA GLU A 2 22.05 26.81 -33.41
C GLU A 2 22.18 25.58 -32.52
N ASN A 3 23.42 25.28 -32.18
CA ASN A 3 23.89 24.00 -31.68
C ASN A 3 23.72 23.95 -30.15
N ARG A 4 22.65 23.34 -29.63
CA ARG A 4 22.46 23.16 -28.18
C ARG A 4 22.87 21.75 -27.75
N ARG A 5 23.96 21.69 -26.97
CA ARG A 5 24.43 20.48 -26.29
C ARG A 5 23.43 20.05 -25.19
N PRO A 6 23.31 18.74 -24.91
CA PRO A 6 22.43 18.25 -23.86
C PRO A 6 23.03 18.48 -22.47
N ILE A 7 22.20 18.96 -21.55
CA ILE A 7 22.52 19.11 -20.12
C ILE A 7 22.37 17.73 -19.47
N ARG A 8 23.48 17.17 -18.96
CA ARG A 8 23.46 16.00 -18.07
C ARG A 8 23.09 16.46 -16.66
N ILE A 9 21.94 16.01 -16.15
CA ILE A 9 21.54 16.21 -14.76
C ILE A 9 22.00 14.98 -13.97
N GLN A 10 23.13 15.08 -13.27
CA GLN A 10 23.46 14.19 -12.15
C GLN A 10 22.83 14.78 -10.88
N LYS A 11 21.73 14.21 -10.39
CA LYS A 11 21.13 14.65 -9.13
C LYS A 11 20.42 13.53 -8.38
N LYS A 12 21.14 12.46 -8.07
CA LYS A 12 20.69 11.42 -7.12
C LYS A 12 21.59 11.24 -5.90
N GLU A 13 22.81 11.78 -5.89
CA GLU A 13 23.78 11.51 -4.81
C GLU A 13 23.82 12.57 -3.70
N GLU A 14 23.32 13.80 -3.91
CA GLU A 14 23.33 14.85 -2.87
C GLU A 14 22.26 14.66 -1.78
N ILE A 15 21.17 13.94 -2.08
CA ILE A 15 20.06 13.76 -1.12
C ILE A 15 20.45 12.79 0.02
N PHE A 16 21.44 11.91 -0.20
CA PHE A 16 21.89 10.99 0.83
C PHE A 16 22.86 11.61 1.85
N ARG A 17 23.60 12.68 1.49
CA ARG A 17 24.54 13.33 2.43
C ARG A 17 23.87 14.16 3.51
N ILE A 18 22.66 14.66 3.29
CA ILE A 18 21.96 15.52 4.27
C ILE A 18 21.41 14.69 5.45
N LYS A 19 21.24 13.37 5.27
CA LYS A 19 20.70 12.50 6.32
C LYS A 19 21.74 12.02 7.34
N GLU A 20 23.03 12.22 7.08
CA GLU A 20 24.13 11.79 7.97
C GLU A 20 24.59 12.89 8.95
N THR A 21 24.22 14.15 8.72
CA THR A 21 24.66 15.29 9.57
C THR A 21 23.72 15.67 10.71
N ALA A 22 22.71 14.86 11.02
CA ALA A 22 21.80 15.13 12.14
C ALA A 22 21.89 14.01 13.19
N GLN A 23 22.98 14.01 13.95
CA GLN A 23 22.99 13.42 15.30
C GLN A 23 23.19 14.51 16.36
N PRO A 24 22.59 14.32 17.55
CA PRO A 24 22.65 15.25 18.66
C PRO A 24 23.97 15.12 19.43
N VAL A 25 24.45 16.26 19.91
CA VAL A 25 25.62 16.44 20.78
C VAL A 25 25.22 16.18 22.25
N ASP A 26 25.86 15.17 22.86
CA ASP A 26 26.43 15.08 24.21
C ASP A 26 25.57 15.34 25.48
N ASN A 27 25.76 14.72 26.67
CA ASN A 27 26.76 13.78 27.20
C ASN A 27 26.24 13.17 28.52
N SER A 28 26.52 11.88 28.79
CA SER A 28 27.39 11.46 29.90
C SER A 28 27.38 9.94 30.14
N ALA A 29 28.54 9.33 29.91
CA ALA A 29 29.30 8.41 30.78
C ALA A 29 28.56 7.23 31.48
N ALA A 30 29.09 6.02 31.56
CA ALA A 30 30.38 5.47 31.18
C ALA A 30 30.38 3.93 31.35
N ALA A 31 31.44 3.33 30.82
CA ALA A 31 32.06 2.08 31.22
C ALA A 31 31.50 0.78 30.62
N GLY A 32 32.24 0.28 29.63
CA GLY A 32 33.18 -0.79 29.96
C GLY A 32 33.07 -2.07 29.13
N SER A 33 34.11 -2.26 28.31
CA SER A 33 34.81 -3.54 28.11
C SER A 33 34.25 -4.55 27.09
N THR A 34 34.73 -4.39 25.85
CA THR A 34 35.58 -5.35 25.10
C THR A 34 35.40 -6.85 25.35
N ASN A 35 34.95 -7.59 24.34
CA ASN A 35 35.77 -8.43 23.43
C ASN A 35 34.98 -9.60 22.82
N SER A 36 34.58 -9.41 21.56
CA SER A 36 35.02 -10.17 20.38
C SER A 36 35.40 -11.67 20.50
N ILE A 37 34.87 -12.41 19.51
CA ILE A 37 35.46 -13.54 18.74
C ILE A 37 34.85 -14.93 18.99
N ASN A 38 34.09 -15.34 17.97
CA ASN A 38 34.06 -16.65 17.29
C ASN A 38 34.74 -17.84 17.99
N THR A 39 34.09 -19.00 17.96
CA THR A 39 34.35 -19.98 16.88
C THR A 39 33.42 -21.17 16.98
N ASN A 40 32.89 -21.56 15.82
CA ASN A 40 32.33 -22.88 15.54
C ASN A 40 33.38 -23.96 15.82
N LYS A 41 32.95 -25.12 16.31
CA LYS A 41 33.44 -26.38 15.76
C LYS A 41 32.45 -27.52 16.00
N GLU A 42 32.17 -28.20 14.90
CA GLU A 42 31.42 -29.43 14.74
C GLU A 42 32.17 -30.66 15.28
N GLU A 43 31.46 -31.78 15.17
CA GLU A 43 31.90 -33.18 15.06
C GLU A 43 31.87 -34.06 16.32
N ASP A 44 30.76 -34.80 16.43
CA ASP A 44 30.61 -36.21 16.00
C ASP A 44 31.42 -37.33 16.69
N SER A 45 30.82 -38.52 16.63
CA SER A 45 31.31 -39.89 16.88
C SER A 45 31.26 -40.47 18.32
N ASP A 46 30.20 -41.23 18.54
CA ASP A 46 30.14 -42.70 18.70
C ASP A 46 31.17 -43.54 19.47
N GLU A 47 30.57 -44.58 20.07
CA GLU A 47 31.06 -45.93 20.37
C GLU A 47 31.94 -46.23 21.61
N THR A 48 31.24 -46.82 22.59
CA THR A 48 31.52 -48.12 23.26
C THR A 48 32.96 -48.64 23.37
N THR A 49 33.39 -48.98 24.58
CA THR A 49 33.62 -50.39 24.97
C THR A 49 33.79 -50.58 26.49
N ALA A 50 33.38 -51.76 26.94
CA ALA A 50 33.43 -52.27 28.30
C ALA A 50 34.85 -52.63 28.76
N SER A 51 35.06 -52.64 30.08
CA SER A 51 35.86 -53.68 30.75
C SER A 51 35.61 -53.69 32.26
N ASP A 52 35.75 -54.90 32.77
CA ASP A 52 35.27 -55.45 34.02
C ASP A 52 36.02 -55.06 35.30
N ALA A 53 35.33 -55.39 36.40
CA ALA A 53 35.82 -55.85 37.71
C ALA A 53 36.42 -54.79 38.66
N LEU A 54 35.84 -54.66 39.86
CA LEU A 54 36.15 -55.57 40.96
C LEU A 54 35.22 -55.27 42.16
N SER A 55 34.77 -56.34 42.81
CA SER A 55 33.99 -56.40 44.04
C SER A 55 34.63 -55.68 45.22
N THR A 56 33.84 -54.98 46.01
CA THR A 56 33.91 -55.10 47.48
C THR A 56 32.55 -54.78 48.09
N GLU A 57 32.02 -55.77 48.80
CA GLU A 57 30.86 -55.68 49.67
C GLU A 57 31.22 -54.77 50.85
N GLU A 58 30.38 -53.78 51.14
CA GLU A 58 30.22 -53.26 52.49
C GLU A 58 28.76 -52.83 52.64
N GLU A 59 28.03 -53.67 53.37
CA GLU A 59 26.69 -53.45 53.87
C GLU A 59 26.75 -52.29 54.88
N ASP A 60 26.19 -51.13 54.53
CA ASP A 60 25.78 -50.15 55.51
C ASP A 60 24.30 -49.83 55.34
N GLU A 61 23.53 -50.47 56.22
CA GLU A 61 22.10 -50.36 56.42
C GLU A 61 21.75 -48.96 56.97
N VAL A 62 21.78 -47.93 56.12
CA VAL A 62 21.23 -46.61 56.48
C VAL A 62 19.72 -46.65 56.30
N ALA A 63 19.04 -46.97 57.40
CA ALA A 63 17.60 -46.89 57.59
C ALA A 63 16.95 -45.72 56.81
N ALA A 64 16.32 -46.05 55.68
CA ALA A 64 15.45 -45.15 54.95
C ALA A 64 14.25 -44.78 55.83
N LYS A 65 14.35 -43.69 56.58
CA LYS A 65 13.19 -43.01 57.16
C LYS A 65 12.32 -42.55 55.99
N LYS A 66 11.38 -43.40 55.60
CA LYS A 66 10.29 -43.14 54.66
C LYS A 66 9.41 -42.07 55.30
N GLN A 67 9.84 -40.82 55.19
CA GLN A 67 9.15 -39.65 55.70
C GLN A 67 7.83 -39.59 54.94
N LYS A 68 6.74 -40.00 55.61
CA LYS A 68 5.37 -39.86 55.12
C LYS A 68 5.14 -38.37 54.90
N THR A 69 5.47 -37.87 53.72
CA THR A 69 5.05 -36.53 53.28
C THR A 69 3.53 -36.54 53.36
N PRO A 70 2.93 -35.66 54.19
CA PRO A 70 1.49 -35.71 54.43
C PRO A 70 0.79 -35.51 53.08
N HIS A 71 -0.11 -36.43 52.74
CA HIS A 71 -0.83 -36.45 51.45
C HIS A 71 -1.49 -35.10 51.13
N LEU A 72 -1.80 -34.31 52.17
CA LEU A 72 -2.25 -32.92 52.15
C LEU A 72 -1.32 -31.95 51.41
N LEU A 73 0.01 -32.12 51.51
CA LEU A 73 0.98 -31.22 50.88
C LEU A 73 0.96 -31.37 49.34
N LYS A 74 0.75 -32.59 48.84
CA LYS A 74 0.66 -32.88 47.39
C LYS A 74 -0.59 -32.27 46.76
N TYR A 75 -1.72 -32.32 47.46
CA TYR A 75 -2.96 -31.67 47.00
C TYR A 75 -2.84 -30.14 47.00
N ALA A 76 -2.16 -29.56 47.99
CA ALA A 76 -1.91 -28.12 48.03
C ALA A 76 -1.05 -27.67 46.83
N THR A 77 0.00 -28.40 46.47
CA THR A 77 0.85 -28.06 45.31
C THR A 77 0.10 -28.14 43.98
N PHE A 78 -0.80 -29.13 43.81
CA PHE A 78 -1.62 -29.24 42.60
C PHE A 78 -2.62 -28.09 42.48
N TYR A 79 -3.25 -27.71 43.59
CA TYR A 79 -4.20 -26.61 43.64
C TYR A 79 -3.52 -25.25 43.35
N TRP A 80 -2.35 -25.00 43.93
CA TRP A 80 -1.55 -23.81 43.63
C TRP A 80 -1.10 -23.74 42.16
N SER A 81 -0.69 -24.87 41.58
CA SER A 81 -0.35 -24.94 40.15
C SER A 81 -1.54 -24.59 39.26
N ALA A 82 -2.73 -25.10 39.58
CA ALA A 82 -3.95 -24.80 38.82
C ALA A 82 -4.32 -23.31 38.91
N ILE A 83 -4.23 -22.71 40.11
CA ILE A 83 -4.45 -21.27 40.31
C ILE A 83 -3.45 -20.45 39.49
N MET A 84 -2.16 -20.80 39.52
CA MET A 84 -1.13 -20.10 38.74
C MET A 84 -1.39 -20.18 37.24
N CYS A 85 -1.85 -21.33 36.73
CA CYS A 85 -2.23 -21.47 35.32
C CYS A 85 -3.41 -20.55 34.95
N ILE A 86 -4.42 -20.43 35.82
CA ILE A 86 -5.56 -19.53 35.61
C ILE A 86 -5.09 -18.07 35.60
N ILE A 87 -4.23 -17.68 36.54
CA ILE A 87 -3.68 -16.31 36.61
C ILE A 87 -2.86 -16.00 35.35
N ILE A 88 -1.98 -16.90 34.93
CA ILE A 88 -1.18 -16.73 33.71
C ILE A 88 -2.08 -16.65 32.47
N GLY A 89 -3.09 -17.52 32.36
CA GLY A 89 -4.06 -17.49 31.26
C GLY A 89 -4.84 -16.18 31.22
N TYR A 90 -5.27 -15.66 32.37
CA TYR A 90 -5.94 -14.37 32.49
C TYR A 90 -5.03 -13.20 32.10
N LEU A 91 -3.76 -13.21 32.54
CA LEU A 91 -2.78 -12.20 32.16
C LEU A 91 -2.50 -12.24 30.64
N PHE A 92 -2.34 -13.43 30.07
CA PHE A 92 -2.14 -13.61 28.63
C PHE A 92 -3.34 -13.11 27.83
N HIS A 93 -4.57 -13.43 28.28
CA HIS A 93 -5.79 -12.91 27.68
C HIS A 93 -5.86 -11.37 27.75
N CYS A 94 -5.54 -10.77 28.90
CA CYS A 94 -5.50 -9.32 29.06
C CYS A 94 -4.48 -8.65 28.12
N VAL A 95 -3.29 -9.23 28.00
CA VAL A 95 -2.22 -8.72 27.11
C VAL A 95 -2.66 -8.84 25.64
N ASN A 96 -3.21 -9.98 25.23
CA ASN A 96 -3.67 -10.19 23.86
C ASN A 96 -4.82 -9.24 23.51
N HIS A 97 -5.80 -9.08 24.39
CA HIS A 97 -6.91 -8.16 24.16
C HIS A 97 -6.39 -6.71 24.03
N LYS A 98 -5.46 -6.29 24.89
CA LYS A 98 -4.85 -4.95 24.80
C LYS A 98 -4.06 -4.78 23.50
N CYS A 99 -3.29 -5.80 23.11
CA CYS A 99 -2.56 -5.82 21.84
C CYS A 99 -3.50 -5.68 20.65
N GLU A 100 -4.58 -6.44 20.60
CA GLU A 100 -5.59 -6.39 19.53
C GLU A 100 -6.24 -5.00 19.44
N THR A 101 -6.60 -4.40 20.57
CA THR A 101 -7.15 -3.03 20.58
C THR A 101 -6.15 -2.00 20.07
N ASN A 102 -4.87 -2.12 20.43
CA ASN A 102 -3.82 -1.22 19.95
C ASN A 102 -3.55 -1.41 18.45
N ILE A 103 -3.58 -2.64 17.94
CA ILE A 103 -3.43 -2.92 16.50
C ILE A 103 -4.59 -2.28 15.73
N LYS A 104 -5.83 -2.41 16.23
CA LYS A 104 -7.02 -1.78 15.62
C LYS A 104 -6.92 -0.26 15.60
N THR A 105 -6.49 0.38 16.70
CA THR A 105 -6.34 1.85 16.74
C THR A 105 -5.21 2.33 15.85
N MET A 106 -4.07 1.62 15.79
CA MET A 106 -2.98 1.94 14.86
C MET A 106 -3.41 1.78 13.40
N ALA A 107 -4.18 0.74 13.06
CA ALA A 107 -4.72 0.55 11.71
C ALA A 107 -5.66 1.70 11.30
N GLN A 108 -6.52 2.16 12.21
CA GLN A 108 -7.38 3.33 11.98
C GLN A 108 -6.57 4.62 11.80
N ALA A 109 -5.55 4.84 12.64
CA ALA A 109 -4.68 6.01 12.53
C ALA A 109 -3.91 6.02 11.19
N ASN A 110 -3.39 4.87 10.76
CA ASN A 110 -2.74 4.71 9.46
C ASN A 110 -3.70 4.97 8.30
N HIS A 111 -4.96 4.52 8.39
CA HIS A 111 -5.99 4.81 7.39
C HIS A 111 -6.25 6.32 7.28
N ILE A 112 -6.43 7.01 8.41
CA ILE A 112 -6.63 8.47 8.44
C ILE A 112 -5.40 9.21 7.89
N LEU A 113 -4.19 8.79 8.26
CA LEU A 113 -2.97 9.41 7.77
C LEU A 113 -2.82 9.23 6.26
N THR A 114 -3.11 8.04 5.74
CA THR A 114 -3.10 7.74 4.30
C THR A 114 -4.10 8.60 3.56
N GLU A 115 -5.31 8.79 4.12
CA GLU A 115 -6.31 9.67 3.54
C GLU A 115 -5.84 11.13 3.49
N LYS A 116 -5.22 11.62 4.56
CA LYS A 116 -4.63 12.98 4.59
C LYS A 116 -3.48 13.13 3.60
N ILE A 117 -2.61 12.12 3.46
CA ILE A 117 -1.52 12.14 2.48
C ILE A 117 -2.10 12.21 1.07
N ASN A 118 -3.09 11.38 0.72
CA ASN A 118 -3.74 11.43 -0.59
C ASN A 118 -4.42 12.79 -0.85
N GLN A 119 -5.06 13.38 0.16
CA GLN A 119 -5.61 14.73 0.06
C GLN A 119 -4.49 15.77 -0.17
N LEU A 120 -3.38 15.66 0.56
CA LEU A 120 -2.26 16.59 0.45
C LEU A 120 -1.54 16.45 -0.89
N GLU A 121 -1.38 15.23 -1.41
CA GLU A 121 -0.85 14.96 -2.74
C GLU A 121 -1.76 15.55 -3.81
N SER A 122 -3.07 15.32 -3.72
CA SER A 122 -4.06 15.98 -4.59
C SER A 122 -3.92 17.51 -4.56
N LEU A 123 -3.79 18.10 -3.38
CA LEU A 123 -3.60 19.54 -3.20
C LEU A 123 -2.22 20.02 -3.70
N LEU A 124 -1.15 19.27 -3.49
CA LEU A 124 0.21 19.60 -3.93
C LEU A 124 0.29 19.58 -5.45
N HIS A 125 -0.33 18.59 -6.09
CA HIS A 125 -0.51 18.53 -7.54
C HIS A 125 -1.34 19.71 -8.06
N SER A 126 -2.27 20.24 -7.26
CA SER A 126 -2.98 21.47 -7.61
C SER A 126 -2.13 22.75 -7.48
N LYS A 127 -1.04 22.75 -6.70
CA LYS A 127 -0.27 23.97 -6.37
C LYS A 127 0.92 24.26 -7.31
N HIS A 128 1.47 23.26 -7.99
CA HIS A 128 2.62 23.43 -8.92
C HIS A 128 2.18 23.59 -10.40
N ARG A 129 0.95 24.08 -10.65
CA ARG A 129 0.16 23.79 -11.85
C ARG A 129 0.79 24.23 -13.19
N GLU A 130 1.26 23.23 -13.94
CA GLU A 130 0.74 23.08 -15.30
C GLU A 130 -0.81 23.02 -15.22
N ILE A 131 -1.49 23.80 -16.04
CA ILE A 131 -2.95 23.92 -15.98
C ILE A 131 -3.58 22.60 -16.44
N ASP A 132 -4.40 21.99 -15.58
CA ASP A 132 -5.22 20.83 -15.94
C ASP A 132 -6.43 21.30 -16.73
N VAL A 133 -6.32 21.27 -18.06
CA VAL A 133 -7.39 21.73 -18.96
C VAL A 133 -8.57 20.76 -19.05
N ALA A 134 -8.47 19.59 -18.42
CA ALA A 134 -9.58 18.66 -18.26
C ALA A 134 -10.42 18.94 -17.00
N ASP A 135 -10.01 19.85 -16.11
CA ASP A 135 -10.76 20.24 -14.91
C ASP A 135 -12.08 20.95 -15.32
N TYR A 136 -13.20 20.54 -14.74
CA TYR A 136 -14.51 21.14 -15.02
C TYR A 136 -14.54 22.65 -14.76
N LEU A 137 -13.75 23.15 -13.80
CA LEU A 137 -13.64 24.59 -13.50
C LEU A 137 -12.86 25.36 -14.57
N GLU A 138 -12.04 24.68 -15.37
CA GLU A 138 -11.39 25.26 -16.56
C GLU A 138 -12.32 25.24 -17.78
N GLY A 139 -13.56 24.73 -17.61
CA GLY A 139 -14.62 24.68 -18.62
C GLY A 139 -14.60 23.41 -19.47
N ALA A 140 -13.89 22.37 -19.02
CA ALA A 140 -14.00 21.05 -19.62
C ALA A 140 -15.38 20.43 -19.37
N ARG A 141 -15.83 19.57 -20.29
CA ARG A 141 -17.11 18.86 -20.19
C ARG A 141 -17.01 17.45 -20.73
N ILE A 142 -17.83 16.55 -20.21
CA ILE A 142 -17.97 15.19 -20.75
C ILE A 142 -18.70 15.25 -22.09
N ILE A 143 -18.22 14.48 -23.07
CA ILE A 143 -18.95 14.21 -24.32
C ILE A 143 -19.72 12.91 -24.10
N HIS A 144 -20.99 13.03 -23.71
CA HIS A 144 -21.81 11.89 -23.30
C HIS A 144 -21.95 10.84 -24.41
N ASP A 145 -22.16 11.26 -25.66
CA ASP A 145 -22.34 10.36 -26.81
C ASP A 145 -21.09 9.49 -27.12
N LEU A 146 -19.92 9.90 -26.61
CA LEU A 146 -18.66 9.18 -26.77
C LEU A 146 -18.18 8.51 -25.48
N THR A 147 -18.93 8.67 -24.39
CA THR A 147 -18.60 8.13 -23.06
C THR A 147 -19.49 6.95 -22.74
N THR A 148 -18.93 5.91 -22.12
CA THR A 148 -19.70 4.72 -21.76
C THR A 148 -20.69 5.03 -20.64
N ASP A 149 -21.88 4.43 -20.68
CA ASP A 149 -22.86 4.64 -19.62
C ASP A 149 -22.34 4.19 -18.26
N SER A 150 -22.72 4.93 -17.21
CA SER A 150 -22.38 4.57 -15.85
C SER A 150 -22.94 3.20 -15.47
N PHE A 151 -22.15 2.45 -14.71
CA PHE A 151 -22.54 1.15 -14.17
C PHE A 151 -23.77 1.29 -13.26
N VAL A 152 -24.77 0.43 -13.49
CA VAL A 152 -25.96 0.33 -12.65
C VAL A 152 -26.01 -1.08 -12.08
N LYS A 153 -25.91 -1.19 -10.75
CA LYS A 153 -26.12 -2.44 -10.04
C LYS A 153 -27.60 -2.60 -9.71
N LYS A 154 -28.29 -3.43 -10.49
CA LYS A 154 -29.68 -3.80 -10.20
C LYS A 154 -29.71 -4.77 -9.03
N GLY A 155 -30.27 -4.35 -7.90
CA GLY A 155 -30.65 -5.23 -6.80
C GLY A 155 -32.09 -5.69 -6.95
N TRP A 156 -32.50 -6.63 -6.09
CA TRP A 156 -33.86 -7.20 -6.11
C TRP A 156 -34.95 -6.17 -5.77
N LEU A 157 -34.65 -5.21 -4.88
CA LEU A 157 -35.60 -4.18 -4.45
C LEU A 157 -35.20 -2.76 -4.87
N ASN A 158 -33.92 -2.50 -5.17
CA ASN A 158 -33.40 -1.18 -5.52
C ASN A 158 -32.25 -1.29 -6.54
N SER A 159 -32.13 -0.30 -7.43
CA SER A 159 -30.96 -0.15 -8.29
C SER A 159 -30.02 0.90 -7.73
N VAL A 160 -28.76 0.53 -7.50
CA VAL A 160 -27.70 1.48 -7.14
C VAL A 160 -27.00 1.89 -8.43
N LYS A 161 -27.10 3.17 -8.79
CA LYS A 161 -26.40 3.75 -9.94
C LYS A 161 -25.05 4.30 -9.48
N GLY A 162 -23.98 3.91 -10.16
CA GLY A 162 -22.67 4.54 -10.00
C GLY A 162 -22.72 6.02 -10.42
N LEU A 163 -21.73 6.79 -9.99
CA LEU A 163 -21.66 8.22 -10.32
C LEU A 163 -21.48 8.42 -11.83
N GLY A 164 -21.90 9.60 -12.30
CA GLY A 164 -21.72 10.03 -13.69
C GLY A 164 -20.26 10.24 -14.05
N ALA A 165 -19.95 10.33 -15.34
CA ALA A 165 -18.59 10.55 -15.83
C ALA A 165 -18.00 11.90 -15.44
N GLU A 166 -18.84 12.86 -15.04
CA GLU A 166 -18.46 14.20 -14.59
C GLU A 166 -17.52 14.16 -13.38
N VAL A 167 -17.66 13.15 -12.52
CA VAL A 167 -16.79 13.02 -11.34
C VAL A 167 -15.34 12.70 -11.73
N ALA A 168 -15.09 12.17 -12.93
CA ALA A 168 -13.74 11.89 -13.42
C ALA A 168 -12.94 13.16 -13.78
N ILE A 169 -13.63 14.31 -13.86
CA ILE A 169 -13.03 15.62 -14.10
C ILE A 169 -13.25 16.61 -12.94
N ASP A 170 -13.86 16.16 -11.83
CA ASP A 170 -14.07 16.94 -10.61
C ASP A 170 -12.76 17.07 -9.80
N ARG A 171 -12.69 18.01 -8.84
CA ARG A 171 -11.61 18.15 -7.87
C ARG A 171 -11.70 17.15 -6.72
N VAL A 172 -12.87 16.59 -6.46
CA VAL A 172 -13.07 15.63 -5.38
C VAL A 172 -12.52 14.27 -5.79
N CYS A 173 -11.51 13.78 -5.07
CA CYS A 173 -10.94 12.44 -5.28
C CYS A 173 -10.94 11.68 -3.95
N THR A 174 -12.13 11.27 -3.50
CA THR A 174 -12.35 10.55 -2.23
C THR A 174 -12.85 9.14 -2.48
N LYS A 175 -12.82 8.29 -1.45
CA LYS A 175 -13.32 6.91 -1.53
C LYS A 175 -14.80 6.91 -1.98
N TYR A 176 -15.11 6.06 -2.96
CA TYR A 176 -16.41 5.95 -3.65
C TYR A 176 -16.81 7.12 -4.57
N HIS A 177 -15.99 8.17 -4.69
CA HIS A 177 -16.23 9.26 -5.63
C HIS A 177 -15.50 8.99 -6.95
N CYS A 178 -16.04 8.05 -7.73
CA CYS A 178 -15.47 7.65 -9.02
C CYS A 178 -16.55 7.37 -10.05
N TYR A 179 -16.24 7.64 -11.31
CA TYR A 179 -17.02 7.19 -12.45
C TYR A 179 -16.77 5.71 -12.62
N SER A 180 -17.83 4.93 -12.85
CA SER A 180 -17.68 3.51 -13.12
C SER A 180 -18.53 3.08 -14.30
N PHE A 181 -18.04 2.15 -15.10
CA PHE A 181 -18.76 1.54 -16.20
C PHE A 181 -18.69 0.02 -16.13
N LYS A 182 -19.63 -0.65 -16.79
CA LYS A 182 -19.77 -2.12 -16.75
C LYS A 182 -18.60 -2.80 -17.48
N GLY A 183 -18.04 -3.84 -16.87
CA GLY A 183 -16.94 -4.63 -17.45
C GLY A 183 -15.58 -3.93 -17.38
N SER A 184 -14.64 -4.39 -18.21
CA SER A 184 -13.25 -3.93 -18.25
C SER A 184 -12.92 -2.97 -19.40
N GLU A 185 -13.85 -2.80 -20.33
CA GLU A 185 -13.68 -2.02 -21.56
C GLU A 185 -14.70 -0.89 -21.62
N GLY A 186 -14.26 0.30 -22.03
CA GLY A 186 -15.11 1.47 -22.04
C GLY A 186 -14.41 2.70 -22.59
N LYS A 187 -15.11 3.83 -22.59
CA LYS A 187 -14.62 5.12 -23.09
C LYS A 187 -14.99 6.24 -22.14
N LEU A 188 -14.07 7.19 -21.99
CA LEU A 188 -14.31 8.48 -21.35
C LEU A 188 -13.85 9.58 -22.30
N ALA A 189 -14.78 10.44 -22.72
CA ALA A 189 -14.50 11.51 -23.67
C ALA A 189 -14.73 12.88 -23.02
N ILE A 190 -13.75 13.77 -23.17
CA ILE A 190 -13.71 15.09 -22.54
C ILE A 190 -13.49 16.13 -23.64
N ALA A 191 -14.37 17.11 -23.75
CA ALA A 191 -14.18 18.31 -24.55
C ALA A 191 -13.59 19.42 -23.69
N PHE A 192 -12.61 20.13 -24.23
CA PHE A 192 -12.04 21.32 -23.61
C PHE A 192 -12.87 22.55 -23.93
N LYS A 193 -12.73 23.61 -23.11
CA LYS A 193 -13.41 24.89 -23.33
C LYS A 193 -13.06 25.52 -24.68
N ASN A 194 -11.77 25.53 -24.99
CA ASN A 194 -11.17 26.02 -26.23
C ASN A 194 -10.19 24.97 -26.75
N GLU A 195 -9.72 25.14 -27.98
CA GLU A 195 -8.64 24.32 -28.50
C GLU A 195 -7.36 24.47 -27.65
N LYS A 196 -6.74 23.35 -27.28
CA LYS A 196 -5.57 23.25 -26.40
C LYS A 196 -4.45 22.47 -27.07
N VAL A 197 -3.19 22.72 -26.69
CA VAL A 197 -2.05 21.91 -27.13
C VAL A 197 -1.68 20.96 -25.99
N ILE A 198 -2.11 19.70 -26.06
CA ILE A 198 -1.86 18.74 -24.97
C ILE A 198 -0.53 18.04 -25.19
N ARG A 199 0.31 17.99 -24.14
CA ARG A 199 1.60 17.28 -24.15
C ARG A 199 1.69 16.12 -23.15
N LYS A 200 0.77 16.09 -22.19
CA LYS A 200 0.80 15.13 -21.09
C LYS A 200 -0.60 14.88 -20.58
N ILE A 201 -0.83 13.65 -20.14
CA ILE A 201 -2.02 13.26 -19.40
C ILE A 201 -1.64 12.73 -18.01
N GLY A 202 -2.59 12.76 -17.09
CA GLY A 202 -2.44 12.17 -15.77
C GLY A 202 -3.64 11.32 -15.42
N ILE A 203 -3.42 10.30 -14.60
CA ILE A 203 -4.47 9.45 -14.04
C ILE A 203 -4.20 9.30 -12.56
N ILE A 204 -5.23 9.49 -11.75
CA ILE A 204 -5.18 9.19 -10.33
C ILE A 204 -6.14 8.05 -10.01
N HIS A 205 -5.65 7.06 -9.28
CA HIS A 205 -6.47 6.09 -8.57
C HIS A 205 -6.01 6.05 -7.11
N PRO A 206 -6.87 6.38 -6.14
CA PRO A 206 -6.50 6.40 -4.73
C PRO A 206 -5.91 5.08 -4.25
N SER A 207 -5.01 5.17 -3.28
CA SER A 207 -4.32 4.02 -2.69
C SER A 207 -5.15 3.22 -1.68
N TYR A 208 -6.47 3.39 -1.64
CA TYR A 208 -7.34 2.65 -0.74
C TYR A 208 -7.66 1.26 -1.28
N ASP A 209 -7.62 0.25 -0.40
CA ASP A 209 -8.17 -1.10 -0.63
C ASP A 209 -7.67 -1.81 -1.90
N ASN A 210 -8.53 -2.66 -2.47
CA ASN A 210 -8.29 -3.47 -3.66
C ASN A 210 -8.42 -2.63 -4.94
N LYS A 211 -7.30 -2.40 -5.63
CA LYS A 211 -7.20 -1.65 -6.89
C LYS A 211 -7.61 -2.44 -8.14
N SER A 212 -8.22 -3.63 -8.02
CA SER A 212 -8.61 -4.48 -9.16
C SER A 212 -9.57 -3.79 -10.14
N SER A 213 -10.33 -2.78 -9.70
CA SER A 213 -11.22 -1.99 -10.56
C SER A 213 -10.53 -0.84 -11.29
N ALA A 214 -9.27 -0.54 -10.98
CA ALA A 214 -8.53 0.51 -11.67
C ALA A 214 -8.42 0.18 -13.16
N MET A 215 -8.49 1.19 -14.03
CA MET A 215 -8.13 0.99 -15.44
C MET A 215 -6.68 0.51 -15.52
N LYS A 216 -6.38 -0.39 -16.46
CA LYS A 216 -5.05 -0.93 -16.68
C LYS A 216 -4.50 -0.46 -18.02
N SER A 217 -4.85 -1.14 -19.12
CA SER A 217 -4.39 -0.78 -20.47
C SER A 217 -5.42 0.13 -21.14
N PHE A 218 -4.96 1.21 -21.77
CA PHE A 218 -5.84 2.17 -22.45
C PHE A 218 -5.13 2.87 -23.61
N PHE A 219 -5.90 3.31 -24.60
CA PHE A 219 -5.43 4.27 -25.61
C PHE A 219 -5.90 5.67 -25.27
N VAL A 220 -5.16 6.65 -25.79
CA VAL A 220 -5.53 8.06 -25.75
C VAL A 220 -5.70 8.54 -27.17
N ASP A 221 -6.87 9.07 -27.51
CA ASP A 221 -7.09 9.76 -28.77
C ASP A 221 -7.31 11.26 -28.52
N CYS A 222 -6.69 12.12 -29.33
CA CYS A 222 -7.02 13.53 -29.38
C CYS A 222 -8.11 13.79 -30.42
N ILE A 223 -9.05 14.68 -30.12
CA ILE A 223 -10.08 15.13 -31.07
C ILE A 223 -9.53 16.32 -31.87
N VAL A 224 -9.14 16.07 -33.11
CA VAL A 224 -8.55 17.07 -34.02
C VAL A 224 -9.45 17.22 -35.23
N ASN A 225 -10.00 18.41 -35.46
CA ASN A 225 -10.95 18.68 -36.55
C ASN A 225 -12.10 17.65 -36.61
N ASN A 226 -12.68 17.32 -35.45
CA ASN A 226 -13.72 16.29 -35.26
C ASN A 226 -13.30 14.83 -35.60
N ASN A 227 -12.02 14.58 -35.84
CA ASN A 227 -11.48 13.23 -36.03
C ASN A 227 -10.71 12.78 -34.79
N HIS A 228 -10.75 11.47 -34.51
CA HIS A 228 -9.99 10.87 -33.42
C HIS A 228 -8.60 10.46 -33.91
N VAL A 229 -7.56 11.05 -33.33
CA VAL A 229 -6.17 10.74 -33.67
C VAL A 229 -5.54 10.03 -32.47
N CYS A 230 -5.13 8.77 -32.64
CA CYS A 230 -4.51 7.98 -31.58
C CYS A 230 -3.12 8.53 -31.23
N MET A 231 -2.92 8.91 -29.96
CA MET A 231 -1.68 9.48 -29.43
C MET A 231 -0.74 8.42 -28.86
N GLY A 232 -1.28 7.27 -28.46
CA GLY A 232 -0.51 6.17 -27.90
C GLY A 232 -1.36 5.18 -27.13
N GLU A 233 -0.72 4.06 -26.77
CA GLU A 233 -1.21 3.07 -25.81
C GLU A 233 -0.39 3.17 -24.54
N PHE A 234 -1.07 3.10 -23.40
CA PHE A 234 -0.48 3.26 -22.08
C PHE A 234 -1.03 2.21 -21.12
N GLU A 235 -0.29 2.00 -20.03
CA GLU A 235 -0.67 1.10 -18.96
C GLU A 235 -0.55 1.83 -17.62
N TYR A 236 -1.63 1.85 -16.84
CA TYR A 236 -1.60 2.26 -15.45
C TYR A 236 -1.12 1.09 -14.60
N GLU A 237 -0.08 1.32 -13.79
CA GLU A 237 0.58 0.24 -13.06
C GLU A 237 0.03 0.07 -11.64
N VAL A 238 -0.20 -1.19 -11.24
CA VAL A 238 -0.54 -1.59 -9.88
C VAL A 238 0.26 -2.87 -9.54
N PRO A 239 1.06 -2.89 -8.46
CA PRO A 239 1.31 -1.78 -7.52
C PRO A 239 2.16 -0.67 -8.15
N GLY A 240 1.87 0.59 -7.81
CA GLY A 240 2.53 1.79 -8.33
C GLY A 240 2.01 3.05 -7.63
N ASP A 241 2.53 4.22 -8.00
CA ASP A 241 2.10 5.51 -7.47
C ASP A 241 0.60 5.75 -7.77
N ALA A 242 -0.10 6.41 -6.84
CA ALA A 242 -1.53 6.70 -7.01
C ALA A 242 -1.79 7.58 -8.22
N PHE A 243 -0.91 8.56 -8.45
CA PHE A 243 -0.92 9.46 -9.59
C PHE A 243 0.18 9.09 -10.58
N GLN A 244 -0.20 8.77 -11.82
CA GLN A 244 0.73 8.42 -12.89
C GLN A 244 0.54 9.36 -14.07
N GLN A 245 1.65 9.74 -14.71
CA GLN A 245 1.67 10.67 -15.82
C GLN A 245 2.21 10.00 -17.07
N PHE A 246 1.65 10.38 -18.22
CA PHE A 246 2.03 9.84 -19.52
C PHE A 246 2.24 10.98 -20.50
N LEU A 247 3.40 10.98 -21.16
CA LEU A 247 3.73 11.95 -22.19
C LEU A 247 3.10 11.53 -23.52
N ILE A 248 2.57 12.51 -24.24
CA ILE A 248 2.06 12.34 -25.60
C ILE A 248 2.75 13.34 -26.53
N PRO A 249 2.81 13.09 -27.84
CA PRO A 249 3.25 14.10 -28.79
C PRO A 249 2.41 15.38 -28.65
N PRO A 250 3.01 16.58 -28.56
CA PRO A 250 2.28 17.83 -28.43
C PRO A 250 1.25 17.98 -29.55
N THR A 251 -0.03 17.97 -29.19
CA THR A 251 -1.12 17.88 -30.16
C THR A 251 -2.16 18.94 -29.88
N LYS A 252 -2.47 19.73 -30.91
CA LYS A 252 -3.53 20.74 -30.89
C LYS A 252 -4.89 20.07 -31.09
N CYS A 253 -5.78 20.13 -30.11
CA CYS A 253 -7.05 19.41 -30.12
C CYS A 253 -8.15 20.12 -29.31
N THR A 254 -9.41 19.77 -29.58
CA THR A 254 -10.59 20.29 -28.88
C THR A 254 -11.07 19.37 -27.75
N GLY A 255 -10.48 18.19 -27.62
CA GLY A 255 -10.83 17.21 -26.60
C GLY A 255 -9.96 15.97 -26.65
N ILE A 256 -10.21 15.07 -25.72
CA ILE A 256 -9.45 13.83 -25.53
C ILE A 256 -10.41 12.67 -25.23
N VAL A 257 -10.07 11.48 -25.71
CA VAL A 257 -10.83 10.25 -25.47
C VAL A 257 -9.90 9.20 -24.90
N PHE A 258 -10.19 8.74 -23.69
CA PHE A 258 -9.58 7.57 -23.10
C PHE A 258 -10.37 6.35 -23.57
N ARG A 259 -9.74 5.42 -24.31
CA ARG A 259 -10.31 4.13 -24.69
C ARG A 259 -9.71 3.05 -23.80
N ILE A 260 -10.44 2.66 -22.77
CA ILE A 260 -10.02 1.66 -21.79
C ILE A 260 -10.18 0.27 -22.40
N LYS A 261 -9.10 -0.53 -22.39
CA LYS A 261 -9.06 -1.90 -22.90
C LYS A 261 -9.19 -2.94 -21.79
N SER A 262 -8.73 -2.62 -20.58
CA SER A 262 -8.72 -3.58 -19.49
C SER A 262 -8.67 -2.88 -18.13
N ASN A 263 -8.93 -3.66 -17.07
CA ASN A 263 -8.73 -3.27 -15.68
C ASN A 263 -7.84 -4.29 -14.95
N HIS A 264 -7.57 -4.07 -13.67
CA HIS A 264 -6.72 -4.96 -12.86
C HIS A 264 -7.46 -6.19 -12.30
N GLY A 265 -8.49 -6.69 -13.00
CA GLY A 265 -9.13 -7.99 -12.71
C GLY A 265 -10.53 -7.91 -12.10
N LYS A 266 -11.13 -6.72 -11.95
CA LYS A 266 -12.51 -6.60 -11.48
C LYS A 266 -13.49 -6.97 -12.62
N LYS A 267 -14.23 -8.07 -12.43
CA LYS A 267 -15.14 -8.61 -13.47
C LYS A 267 -16.38 -7.75 -13.73
N GLU A 268 -16.93 -7.11 -12.70
CA GLU A 268 -18.23 -6.42 -12.80
C GLU A 268 -18.13 -5.04 -13.46
N TYR A 269 -17.08 -4.28 -13.14
CA TYR A 269 -16.96 -2.87 -13.49
C TYR A 269 -15.50 -2.40 -13.45
N THR A 270 -15.27 -1.24 -14.05
CA THR A 270 -14.03 -0.46 -13.97
C THR A 270 -14.33 0.90 -13.38
N CYS A 271 -13.40 1.44 -12.60
CA CYS A 271 -13.51 2.73 -11.91
C CYS A 271 -12.45 3.70 -12.42
N ILE A 272 -12.88 4.92 -12.73
CA ILE A 272 -12.03 6.07 -13.05
C ILE A 272 -12.30 7.12 -11.98
N TYR A 273 -11.29 7.40 -11.16
CA TYR A 273 -11.41 8.43 -10.12
C TYR A 273 -11.21 9.81 -10.71
N LYS A 274 -10.04 10.05 -11.32
CA LYS A 274 -9.80 11.31 -12.03
C LYS A 274 -8.75 11.17 -13.11
N VAL A 275 -8.96 11.91 -14.19
CA VAL A 275 -8.00 12.09 -15.28
C VAL A 275 -7.63 13.56 -15.42
N TYR A 276 -6.45 13.80 -15.97
CA TYR A 276 -5.89 15.12 -16.17
C TYR A 276 -5.38 15.25 -17.61
N ALA A 277 -5.41 16.46 -18.15
CA ALA A 277 -4.74 16.81 -19.41
C ALA A 277 -3.98 18.12 -19.23
N PHE A 278 -2.72 18.15 -19.63
CA PHE A 278 -1.82 19.29 -19.41
C PHE A 278 -1.28 19.85 -20.72
N GLU A 279 -1.26 21.18 -20.79
CA GLU A 279 -0.73 21.93 -21.93
C GLU A 279 0.78 21.93 -22.05
#